data_AF-A0A6V7JWW2-F1
#
_entry.id   AF-A0A6V7JWW2-F1
#
_cell.length_a   1.000
_cell.length_b   1.000
_cell.length_c   1.000
_cell.angle_alpha   90.00
_cell.angle_beta   90.00
_cell.angle_gamma   90.00
#
_symmetry.space_group_name_H-M   'P 1'
#
loop_
_entity.id
_entity.type
_entity.pdbx_description
1 polymer ?
#
loop_
_entity_poly.entity_id
_entity_poly.type
_entity_poly.pdbx_seq_one_letter_code
_entity_poly.pdbx_strand_id
1 'polypeptide(L)'
;YDYSGYGVSGGKPSEKNLYADIDAAWHALRTRYGISPENIILYGQSIGTVPTVDLAARYEVGAVILHSPLMSGMRVAFPNTKRTWFFDAFL
;
A
#
# COMPACT_ATOMS: atom_id res chain seq x y z
N TYR A 1 -2.36 2.62 10.71
CA TYR A 1 -3.70 2.00 10.58
C TYR A 1 -3.49 0.51 10.46
N ASP A 2 -4.44 -0.30 10.91
CA ASP A 2 -4.37 -1.75 10.70
C ASP A 2 -5.09 -2.10 9.40
N TYR A 3 -4.56 -3.08 8.66
CA TYR A 3 -5.21 -3.59 7.46
C TYR A 3 -6.51 -4.32 7.80
N SER A 4 -7.47 -4.28 6.88
CA SER A 4 -8.72 -5.03 6.97
C SER A 4 -8.48 -6.50 7.32
N GLY A 5 -9.04 -6.95 8.44
CA GLY A 5 -8.88 -8.31 8.96
C GLY A 5 -7.64 -8.54 9.84
N TYR A 6 -6.89 -7.49 10.18
CA TYR A 6 -5.77 -7.50 11.12
C TYR A 6 -5.99 -6.54 12.29
N GLY A 7 -5.40 -6.86 13.45
CA GLY A 7 -5.44 -6.00 14.63
C GLY A 7 -6.87 -5.70 15.08
N VAL A 8 -7.20 -4.40 15.17
CA VAL A 8 -8.56 -3.93 15.51
C VAL A 8 -9.44 -3.67 14.27
N SER A 9 -8.87 -3.75 13.07
CA SER A 9 -9.61 -3.53 11.82
C SER A 9 -10.44 -4.76 11.45
N GLY A 10 -11.76 -4.58 11.40
CA GLY A 10 -12.69 -5.59 10.90
C GLY A 10 -12.53 -5.85 9.39
N GLY A 11 -13.42 -6.68 8.83
CA GLY A 11 -13.40 -7.02 7.40
C GLY A 11 -12.54 -8.25 7.08
N LYS A 12 -12.16 -8.40 5.81
CA LYS A 12 -11.37 -9.54 5.31
C LYS A 12 -10.11 -9.06 4.60
N PRO A 13 -8.97 -9.74 4.76
CA PRO A 13 -7.77 -9.42 4.00
C PRO A 13 -8.01 -9.71 2.52
N SER A 14 -7.84 -8.68 1.69
CA SER A 14 -7.86 -8.79 0.23
C SER A 14 -7.08 -7.62 -0.37
N GLU A 15 -6.57 -7.78 -1.59
CA GLU A 15 -5.86 -6.72 -2.30
C GLU A 15 -6.71 -5.45 -2.47
N LYS A 16 -8.00 -5.61 -2.80
CA LYS A 16 -8.93 -4.48 -2.86
C LYS A 16 -9.03 -3.73 -1.54
N ASN A 17 -9.14 -4.44 -0.43
CA ASN A 17 -9.25 -3.80 0.88
C ASN A 17 -7.92 -3.17 1.30
N LEU A 18 -6.78 -3.74 0.91
CA LEU A 18 -5.45 -3.18 1.16
C LEU A 18 -5.32 -1.75 0.59
N TYR A 19 -5.80 -1.54 -0.65
CA TYR A 19 -5.86 -0.20 -1.25
C TYR A 19 -6.89 0.70 -0.56
N ALA A 20 -8.07 0.18 -0.23
CA ALA A 20 -9.09 0.94 0.49
C ALA A 20 -8.63 1.41 1.88
N ASP A 21 -7.82 0.60 2.57
CA ASP A 21 -7.28 0.91 3.89
C ASP A 21 -6.31 2.11 3.82
N ILE A 22 -5.42 2.14 2.82
CA ILE A 22 -4.49 3.28 2.67
C ILE A 22 -5.23 4.55 2.23
N ASP A 23 -6.26 4.42 1.38
CA ASP A 23 -7.10 5.55 0.96
C ASP A 23 -7.86 6.14 2.16
N ALA A 24 -8.39 5.29 3.03
CA ALA A 24 -9.05 5.73 4.26
C ALA A 24 -8.09 6.49 5.19
N ALA A 25 -6.85 6.00 5.33
CA ALA A 25 -5.81 6.68 6.10
C ALA A 25 -5.43 8.04 5.48
N TRP A 26 -5.24 8.09 4.16
CA TRP A 26 -4.98 9.32 3.43
C TRP A 26 -6.11 10.35 3.62
N HIS A 27 -7.36 9.94 3.42
CA HIS A 27 -8.51 10.81 3.61
C HIS A 27 -8.61 11.33 5.04
N ALA A 28 -8.32 10.51 6.04
CA ALA A 28 -8.29 10.96 7.43
C ALA A 28 -7.23 12.06 7.65
N LEU A 29 -6.01 11.87 7.15
CA LEU A 29 -4.93 12.87 7.24
C LEU A 29 -5.33 14.20 6.59
N ARG A 30 -5.96 14.14 5.42
CA ARG A 30 -6.34 15.32 4.63
C ARG A 30 -7.56 16.04 5.20
N THR A 31 -8.59 15.31 5.61
CA THR A 31 -9.89 15.90 5.99
C THR A 31 -10.03 16.14 7.47
N ARG A 32 -9.71 15.14 8.30
CA ARG A 32 -9.87 15.23 9.76
C ARG A 32 -8.74 16.00 10.42
N TYR A 33 -7.52 15.81 9.92
CA TYR A 33 -6.32 16.44 10.50
C TYR A 33 -5.82 17.65 9.71
N GLY A 34 -6.33 17.88 8.49
CA GLY A 34 -5.98 19.05 7.68
C GLY A 34 -4.50 19.12 7.27
N ILE A 35 -3.80 17.98 7.24
CA ILE A 35 -2.36 17.96 6.97
C ILE A 35 -2.11 18.14 5.47
N SER A 36 -1.26 19.10 5.10
CA SER A 36 -0.87 19.32 3.70
C SER A 36 -0.04 18.15 3.15
N PRO A 37 -0.19 17.78 1.86
CA PRO A 37 0.45 16.59 1.29
C PRO A 37 1.98 16.58 1.40
N GLU A 38 2.61 17.75 1.27
CA GLU A 38 4.05 17.96 1.38
C GLU A 38 4.60 17.63 2.78
N ASN A 39 3.74 17.59 3.80
CA ASN A 39 4.09 17.21 5.17
C ASN A 39 3.78 15.74 5.48
N ILE A 40 3.36 14.95 4.48
CA ILE A 40 3.04 13.53 4.64
C ILE A 40 4.16 12.71 4.00
N ILE A 41 4.78 11.84 4.80
CA ILE A 41 5.74 10.85 4.33
C ILE A 41 5.06 9.48 4.33
N LEU A 42 5.01 8.83 3.17
CA LEU A 42 4.47 7.48 3.07
C LEU A 42 5.56 6.47 3.39
N TYR A 43 5.26 5.53 4.29
CA TYR A 43 6.16 4.43 4.64
C TYR A 43 5.45 3.10 4.38
N GLY A 44 6.05 2.29 3.51
CA GLY A 44 5.59 0.93 3.21
C GLY A 44 6.66 -0.09 3.59
N GLN A 45 6.24 -1.19 4.21
CA GLN A 45 7.14 -2.30 4.55
C GLN A 45 6.58 -3.62 4.01
N SER A 46 7.43 -4.42 3.36
CA SER A 46 7.03 -5.72 2.79
C SER A 46 5.76 -5.56 1.94
N ILE A 47 4.69 -6.34 2.18
CA ILE A 47 3.40 -6.20 1.49
C ILE A 47 2.80 -4.78 1.51
N GLY A 48 3.11 -4.00 2.55
CA GLY A 48 2.66 -2.62 2.67
C GLY A 48 3.29 -1.66 1.65
N THR A 49 4.37 -2.04 0.96
CA THR A 49 4.93 -1.21 -0.12
C THR A 49 4.00 -1.08 -1.31
N VAL A 50 3.11 -2.06 -1.52
CA VAL A 50 2.18 -2.08 -2.65
C VAL A 50 1.18 -0.91 -2.58
N PRO A 51 0.32 -0.81 -1.54
CA PRO A 51 -0.60 0.31 -1.44
C PRO A 51 0.13 1.66 -1.29
N THR A 52 1.34 1.64 -0.71
CA THR A 52 2.19 2.84 -0.56
C THR A 52 2.56 3.43 -1.91
N VAL A 53 3.03 2.58 -2.84
CA VAL A 53 3.42 3.01 -4.20
C VAL A 53 2.18 3.41 -5.00
N ASP A 54 1.07 2.66 -4.90
CA ASP A 54 -0.19 3.01 -5.56
C ASP A 54 -0.70 4.40 -5.13
N LEU A 55 -0.70 4.70 -3.82
CA LEU A 55 -1.11 6.00 -3.32
C LEU A 55 -0.16 7.12 -3.81
N ALA A 56 1.16 6.88 -3.76
CA ALA A 56 2.16 7.82 -4.23
C ALA A 56 2.08 8.09 -5.75
N ALA A 57 1.57 7.15 -6.54
CA ALA A 57 1.35 7.34 -7.97
C ALA A 57 0.13 8.24 -8.27
N ARG A 58 -0.81 8.36 -7.32
CA ARG A 58 -2.04 9.15 -7.45
C ARG A 58 -1.95 10.54 -6.82
N TYR A 59 -1.08 10.73 -5.83
CA TYR A 59 -0.97 11.99 -5.07
C TYR A 59 0.48 12.40 -4.86
N GLU A 60 0.76 13.70 -4.96
CA GLU A 60 2.04 14.25 -4.51
C GLU A 60 2.14 14.22 -2.99
N VAL A 61 3.26 13.71 -2.48
CA VAL A 61 3.56 13.58 -1.06
C VAL A 61 4.96 14.11 -0.78
N GLY A 62 5.25 14.44 0.47
CA GLY A 62 6.57 14.96 0.85
C GLY A 62 7.72 13.99 0.59
N ALA A 63 7.51 12.71 0.86
CA ALA A 63 8.46 11.64 0.53
C ALA A 63 7.81 10.25 0.58
N VAL A 64 8.49 9.26 0.00
CA VAL A 64 8.13 7.84 0.05
C VAL A 64 9.32 7.02 0.52
N ILE A 65 9.10 6.15 1.50
CA ILE A 65 10.08 5.21 2.03
C ILE A 65 9.55 3.79 1.82
N LEU A 66 10.30 2.99 1.07
CA LEU A 66 10.00 1.58 0.83
C LEU A 66 11.02 0.70 1.55
N HIS A 67 10.55 -0.10 2.49
CA HIS A 67 11.38 -1.01 3.26
C HIS A 67 11.11 -2.46 2.83
N SER A 68 12.12 -3.09 2.24
CA SER A 68 12.05 -4.47 1.72
C SER A 68 10.86 -4.66 0.77
N PRO A 69 10.78 -3.86 -0.33
CA PRO A 69 9.65 -3.92 -1.25
C PRO A 69 9.58 -5.26 -1.98
N LEU A 70 8.36 -5.71 -2.25
CA LEU A 70 8.13 -6.76 -3.22
C LEU A 70 7.94 -6.17 -4.62
N MET A 71 8.32 -6.95 -5.62
CA MET A 71 8.07 -6.62 -7.02
C MET A 71 6.70 -7.12 -7.50
N SER A 72 6.25 -8.27 -7.00
CA SER A 72 4.88 -8.80 -7.17
C SER A 72 4.69 -10.06 -6.32
N GLY A 73 3.44 -10.51 -6.14
CA GLY A 73 3.12 -11.72 -5.37
C GLY A 73 3.80 -12.98 -5.91
N MET A 74 3.78 -13.18 -7.24
CA MET A 74 4.42 -14.33 -7.89
C MET A 74 5.93 -14.33 -7.73
N ARG A 75 6.59 -13.15 -7.73
CA ARG A 75 8.05 -13.06 -7.58
C ARG A 75 8.51 -13.33 -6.15
N VAL A 76 7.65 -13.07 -5.16
CA VAL A 76 7.90 -13.48 -3.77
C VAL A 76 7.77 -15.00 -3.63
N ALA A 77 6.71 -15.61 -4.18
CA ALA A 77 6.48 -17.05 -4.08
C ALA A 77 7.43 -17.88 -4.95
N PHE A 78 7.80 -17.36 -6.13
CA PHE A 78 8.61 -18.03 -7.14
C PHE A 78 9.67 -17.07 -7.69
N PRO A 79 10.85 -16.96 -7.02
CA PRO A 79 11.87 -15.95 -7.32
C PRO A 79 12.42 -16.00 -8.76
N ASN A 80 12.36 -17.17 -9.41
CA ASN A 80 12.87 -17.37 -10.77
C ASN A 80 11.85 -17.01 -11.87
N THR A 81 10.69 -16.47 -11.51
CA THR A 81 9.64 -16.12 -12.46
C THR A 81 10.06 -14.91 -13.30
N LYS A 82 10.39 -15.15 -14.58
CA LYS A 82 10.81 -14.10 -15.53
C LYS A 82 9.64 -13.42 -16.26
N ARG A 83 8.42 -13.95 -16.15
CA ARG A 83 7.25 -13.49 -16.89
C ARG A 83 6.18 -12.96 -15.93
N THR A 84 5.67 -11.76 -16.20
CA THR A 84 4.50 -11.22 -15.50
C THR A 84 3.24 -11.89 -16.06
N TRP A 85 2.43 -12.50 -15.19
CA TRP A 85 1.18 -13.17 -15.57
C TRP A 85 -0.02 -12.29 -15.22
N PHE A 86 -1.15 -12.46 -15.90
CA PHE A 86 -2.36 -11.63 -15.68
C PHE A 86 -3.01 -11.82 -14.30
N PHE A 87 -2.65 -12.90 -13.58
CA PHE A 87 -3.12 -13.22 -12.24
C PHE A 87 -2.06 -12.95 -11.16
N ASP A 88 -0.96 -12.29 -11.52
CA ASP A 88 0.06 -11.89 -10.55
C ASP A 88 -0.50 -10.74 -9.70
N ALA A 89 -0.62 -10.98 -8.40
CA ALA A 89 -1.14 -9.99 -7.46
C ALA A 89 -0.11 -8.89 -7.20
N PHE A 90 -0.58 -7.69 -6.85
CA PHE A 90 0.27 -6.56 -6.46
C PHE A 90 1.19 -6.04 -7.57
N LEU A 91 0.66 -5.96 -8.80
CA LEU A 91 1.30 -5.32 -9.95
C LEU A 91 1.00 -3.83 -10.05
#